data_AF-A0A929K864-F1
#
_entry.id   AF-A0A929K864-F1
#
_cell.length_a   1.000
_cell.length_b   1.000
_cell.length_c   1.000
_cell.angle_alpha   90.00
_cell.angle_beta   90.00
_cell.angle_gamma   90.00
#
_symmetry.space_group_name_H-M   'P 1'
#
loop_
_entity.id
_entity.type
_entity.pdbx_description
1 polymer ?
#
loop_
_entity_poly.entity_id
_entity_poly.type
_entity_poly.pdbx_seq_one_letter_code
_entity_poly.pdbx_strand_id
1 'polypeptide(L)'
;MHNQYGEIRLDLHLASLKPPLILGEGRQGKVPMGKGGYSYWYALTNLNIQGELKLGTEKKLIKGKGWMDRQWGNWNWFGFGKWNWFSIQLDNNIEFAVFKIYGLLTNRALTSKFHIVHGDGTSEV
;
A
#
# COMPACT_ATOMS: atom_id res chain seq x y z
N MET A 1 3.76 13.00 -8.48
CA MET A 1 2.81 13.48 -7.46
C MET A 1 3.01 14.96 -7.28
N HIS A 2 1.94 15.75 -7.43
CA HIS A 2 1.94 17.19 -7.17
C HIS A 2 0.83 17.46 -6.16
N ASN A 3 1.17 18.03 -5.01
CA ASN A 3 0.20 18.34 -3.96
C ASN A 3 0.56 19.67 -3.29
N GLN A 4 -0.44 20.49 -2.98
CA GLN A 4 -0.26 21.73 -2.25
C GLN A 4 -1.39 21.94 -1.24
N TYR A 5 -1.03 22.30 -0.01
CA TYR A 5 -1.94 22.68 1.06
C TYR A 5 -1.36 23.86 1.85
N GLY A 6 -1.99 25.03 1.70
CA GLY A 6 -1.44 26.29 2.20
C GLY A 6 -0.04 26.55 1.64
N GLU A 7 0.91 26.79 2.53
CA GLU A 7 2.32 27.04 2.23
C GLU A 7 3.16 25.76 2.08
N ILE A 8 2.54 24.58 2.23
CA ILE A 8 3.20 23.28 2.05
C ILE A 8 2.96 22.82 0.61
N ARG A 9 4.04 22.53 -0.12
CA ARG A 9 3.96 21.95 -1.47
C ARG A 9 4.91 20.77 -1.60
N LEU A 10 4.43 19.71 -2.21
CA LEU A 10 5.15 18.46 -2.42
C LEU A 10 5.09 18.07 -3.89
N ASP A 11 6.23 18.16 -4.57
CA ASP A 11 6.40 17.75 -5.96
C ASP A 11 7.39 16.60 -6.02
N LEU A 12 6.88 15.40 -6.27
CA LEU A 12 7.68 14.19 -6.28
C LEU A 12 7.53 13.47 -7.61
N HIS A 13 8.65 13.02 -8.16
CA HIS A 13 8.71 11.96 -9.15
C HIS A 13 8.85 10.62 -8.42
N LEU A 14 8.00 9.65 -8.78
CA LEU A 14 7.99 8.32 -8.20
C LEU A 14 8.19 7.31 -9.32
N ALA A 15 9.29 6.57 -9.29
CA ALA A 15 9.58 5.52 -10.25
C ALA A 15 9.51 4.16 -9.55
N SER A 16 8.68 3.25 -10.06
CA SER A 16 8.62 1.88 -9.52
C SER A 16 9.84 1.09 -9.97
N LEU A 17 10.52 0.47 -9.01
CA LEU A 17 11.72 -0.33 -9.26
C LEU A 17 11.42 -1.83 -9.42
N LYS A 18 10.16 -2.24 -9.19
CA LYS A 18 9.71 -3.64 -9.24
C LYS A 18 8.33 -3.73 -9.89
N PRO A 19 7.95 -4.90 -10.42
CA PRO A 19 6.57 -5.16 -10.81
C PRO A 19 5.60 -4.94 -9.63
N PRO A 20 4.32 -4.59 -9.90
CA PRO A 20 3.33 -4.47 -8.84
C PRO A 20 3.12 -5.78 -8.07
N LEU A 21 3.00 -5.69 -6.74
CA LEU A 21 2.46 -6.76 -5.93
C LEU A 21 0.96 -6.85 -6.16
N ILE A 22 0.49 -7.90 -6.82
CA ILE A 22 -0.94 -8.16 -7.01
C ILE A 22 -1.47 -8.96 -5.81
N LEU A 23 -2.34 -8.35 -5.01
CA LEU A 23 -2.89 -8.98 -3.81
C LEU A 23 -4.07 -9.90 -4.13
N GLY A 24 -4.49 -10.68 -3.14
CA GLY A 24 -5.60 -11.63 -3.29
C GLY A 24 -5.15 -13.02 -3.71
N GLU A 25 -6.10 -13.95 -3.71
CA GLU A 25 -5.82 -15.35 -4.02
C GLU A 25 -5.40 -15.51 -5.49
N GLY A 26 -4.38 -16.34 -5.73
CA GLY A 26 -3.86 -16.60 -7.06
C GLY A 26 -3.38 -15.35 -7.82
N ARG A 27 -3.00 -14.27 -7.11
CA ARG A 27 -2.55 -12.99 -7.72
C ARG A 27 -3.59 -12.37 -8.65
N GLN A 28 -4.88 -12.52 -8.33
CA GLN A 28 -5.98 -11.99 -9.16
C GLN A 28 -6.32 -10.52 -8.90
N GLY A 29 -5.71 -9.91 -7.88
CA GLY A 29 -6.04 -8.56 -7.43
C GLY A 29 -7.26 -8.53 -6.52
N LYS A 30 -8.04 -9.61 -6.42
CA LYS A 30 -9.33 -9.63 -5.72
C LYS A 30 -9.17 -10.06 -4.26
N VAL A 31 -9.41 -9.14 -3.34
CA VAL A 31 -9.30 -9.32 -1.89
C VAL A 31 -10.70 -9.31 -1.26
N PRO A 32 -11.13 -10.39 -0.59
CA PRO A 32 -12.41 -10.43 0.13
C PRO A 32 -12.42 -9.48 1.33
N MET A 33 -13.46 -8.64 1.42
CA MET A 33 -13.68 -7.68 2.51
C MET A 33 -14.74 -8.19 3.51
N GLY A 34 -14.69 -9.48 3.85
CA GLY A 34 -15.68 -10.11 4.71
C GLY A 34 -17.09 -10.13 4.09
N LYS A 35 -18.12 -9.79 4.88
CA LYS A 35 -19.48 -9.61 4.36
C LYS A 35 -19.65 -8.29 3.58
N GLY A 36 -18.60 -7.48 3.50
CA GLY A 36 -18.60 -6.20 2.81
C GLY A 36 -18.45 -6.31 1.30
N GLY A 37 -18.12 -7.48 0.74
CA GLY A 37 -17.88 -7.64 -0.70
C GLY A 37 -16.41 -7.88 -0.99
N TYR A 38 -15.86 -7.22 -2.01
CA TYR A 38 -14.47 -7.39 -2.42
C TYR A 38 -13.84 -6.08 -2.86
N SER A 39 -12.51 -6.06 -2.78
CA SER A 39 -11.69 -4.99 -3.29
C SER A 39 -10.70 -5.52 -4.32
N TYR A 40 -10.42 -4.75 -5.36
CA TYR A 40 -9.28 -4.94 -6.23
C TYR A 40 -8.09 -4.15 -5.68
N TRP A 41 -6.94 -4.80 -5.54
CA TRP A 41 -5.79 -4.22 -4.86
C TRP A 41 -4.47 -4.69 -5.47
N TYR A 42 -3.63 -3.72 -5.83
CA TYR A 42 -2.20 -3.93 -6.01
C TYR A 42 -1.38 -2.87 -5.28
N ALA A 43 -0.11 -3.17 -5.03
CA ALA A 43 0.83 -2.24 -4.44
C ALA A 43 2.08 -2.05 -5.32
N LEU A 44 2.61 -0.82 -5.35
CA LEU A 44 3.98 -0.55 -5.79
C LEU A 44 4.87 -0.48 -4.55
N THR A 45 5.61 -1.56 -4.31
CA THR A 45 6.27 -1.80 -3.01
C THR A 45 7.63 -1.14 -2.86
N ASN A 46 8.25 -0.73 -3.97
CA ASN A 46 9.57 -0.12 -4.00
C ASN A 46 9.60 1.03 -5.03
N LEU A 47 9.23 2.22 -4.57
CA LEU A 47 9.26 3.45 -5.35
C LEU A 47 10.54 4.21 -5.04
N ASN A 48 11.36 4.49 -6.06
CA ASN A 48 12.39 5.51 -5.98
C ASN A 48 11.74 6.89 -6.04
N ILE A 49 11.88 7.67 -4.97
CA ILE A 49 11.31 9.00 -4.83
C ILE A 49 12.41 10.04 -5.00
N GLN A 50 12.16 11.02 -5.87
CA GLN A 50 12.98 12.22 -6.02
C GLN A 50 12.08 13.44 -6.19
N GLY A 51 12.46 14.59 -5.65
CA GLY A 51 11.68 15.81 -5.86
C GLY A 51 11.98 16.91 -4.87
N GLU A 52 10.98 17.75 -4.60
CA GLU A 52 11.07 18.92 -3.73
C GLU A 52 9.90 18.96 -2.73
N LEU A 53 10.22 19.26 -1.48
CA LEU A 53 9.28 19.71 -0.45
C LEU A 53 9.51 21.20 -0.21
N LYS A 54 8.44 21.99 -0.31
CA LYS A 54 8.43 23.41 0.05
C LYS A 54 7.62 23.60 1.33
N LEU A 55 8.19 24.32 2.29
CA LEU A 55 7.58 24.71 3.56
C LEU A 55 7.70 26.24 3.71
N GLY A 56 6.67 26.99 3.33
CA GLY A 56 6.75 28.45 3.27
C GLY A 56 7.77 28.89 2.23
N THR A 57 8.82 29.60 2.63
CA THR A 57 9.92 30.00 1.73
C THR A 57 11.02 28.95 1.60
N GLU A 58 11.08 27.97 2.51
CA GLU A 58 12.12 26.94 2.51
C GLU A 58 11.83 25.86 1.46
N LYS A 59 12.86 25.43 0.73
CA LYS A 59 12.81 24.32 -0.23
C LYS A 59 13.82 23.25 0.14
N LYS A 60 13.40 21.99 0.13
CA LYS A 60 14.22 20.81 0.43
C LYS A 60 14.15 19.81 -0.71
N LEU A 61 15.32 19.39 -1.21
CA LEU A 61 15.40 18.27 -2.14
C LEU A 61 15.14 16.97 -1.37
N ILE A 62 14.23 16.16 -1.90
CA ILE A 62 13.84 14.87 -1.33
C ILE A 62 14.42 13.76 -2.18
N LYS A 63 15.03 12.77 -1.53
CA LYS A 63 15.36 11.46 -2.08
C LYS A 63 14.94 10.40 -1.07
N GLY A 64 14.32 9.32 -1.53
CA GLY A 64 13.90 8.26 -0.61
C GLY A 64 13.24 7.06 -1.29
N LYS A 65 12.74 6.16 -0.44
CA LYS A 65 11.91 5.02 -0.84
C LYS A 65 10.46 5.29 -0.48
N GLY A 66 9.54 4.78 -1.29
CA GLY A 66 8.11 4.86 -1.02
C GLY A 66 7.35 3.60 -1.33
N TRP A 67 6.11 3.58 -0.84
CA TRP A 67 5.09 2.56 -1.08
C TRP A 67 3.83 3.25 -1.58
N MET A 68 3.12 2.63 -2.53
CA MET A 68 1.80 3.10 -2.96
C MET A 68 0.84 1.92 -3.09
N ASP A 69 -0.26 1.96 -2.35
CA ASP A 69 -1.39 1.08 -2.58
C ASP A 69 -2.37 1.71 -3.56
N ARG A 70 -2.90 0.87 -4.47
CA ARG A 70 -4.05 1.21 -5.30
C ARG A 70 -5.15 0.22 -5.01
N GLN A 71 -6.25 0.72 -4.46
CA GLN A 71 -7.40 -0.07 -4.06
C GLN A 71 -8.69 0.51 -4.67
N TRP A 72 -9.54 -0.32 -5.27
CA TRP A 72 -10.82 0.08 -5.87
C TRP A 72 -11.78 -1.09 -5.95
N GLY A 73 -13.07 -0.85 -6.21
CA GLY A 73 -14.09 -1.90 -6.23
C GLY A 73 -15.35 -1.48 -5.51
N ASN A 74 -16.18 -2.46 -5.15
CA ASN A 74 -17.46 -2.25 -4.48
C ASN A 74 -17.46 -3.02 -3.16
N TRP A 75 -17.30 -2.29 -2.06
CA TRP A 75 -17.45 -2.85 -0.73
C TRP A 75 -18.22 -1.94 0.22
N ASN A 76 -18.87 -2.56 1.19
CA ASN A 76 -19.57 -1.92 2.28
C ASN A 76 -18.70 -1.91 3.54
N TRP A 77 -18.38 -0.71 4.04
CA TRP A 77 -17.60 -0.51 5.27
C TRP A 77 -18.27 -1.09 6.53
N PHE A 78 -19.58 -1.31 6.51
CA PHE A 78 -20.32 -1.97 7.58
C PHE A 78 -20.31 -3.51 7.47
N GLY A 79 -19.65 -4.07 6.45
CA GLY A 79 -19.50 -5.52 6.28
C GLY A 79 -18.34 -6.15 7.06
N PHE A 80 -17.50 -5.33 7.68
CA PHE A 80 -16.39 -5.71 8.56
C PHE A 80 -16.22 -4.65 9.66
N GLY A 81 -15.45 -4.97 10.71
CA GLY A 81 -15.32 -4.11 11.89
C GLY A 81 -14.10 -3.19 11.86
N LYS A 82 -12.94 -3.77 11.58
CA LYS A 82 -11.66 -3.04 11.54
C LYS A 82 -10.67 -3.77 10.67
N TRP A 83 -9.56 -3.10 10.38
CA TRP A 83 -8.42 -3.71 9.72
C TRP A 83 -7.12 -3.30 10.41
N ASN A 84 -6.13 -4.19 10.34
CA ASN A 84 -4.74 -3.85 10.55
C ASN A 84 -4.04 -3.90 9.18
N TRP A 85 -3.22 -2.90 8.90
CA TRP A 85 -2.38 -2.85 7.71
C TRP A 85 -1.02 -2.29 8.08
N PHE A 86 0.04 -2.92 7.59
CA PHE A 86 1.37 -2.32 7.58
C PHE A 86 2.18 -2.85 6.42
N SER A 87 3.13 -2.02 5.97
CA SER A 87 4.16 -2.41 5.01
C SER A 87 5.54 -2.06 5.57
N ILE A 88 6.56 -2.84 5.18
CA ILE A 88 7.96 -2.62 5.56
C ILE A 88 8.83 -2.79 4.33
N GLN A 89 9.78 -1.88 4.13
CA GLN A 89 10.82 -1.98 3.11
C GLN A 89 12.16 -2.20 3.82
N LEU A 90 12.72 -3.40 3.71
CA LEU A 90 13.99 -3.76 4.35
C LEU A 90 15.18 -3.29 3.50
N ASP A 91 16.34 -3.17 4.14
CA ASP A 91 17.57 -2.69 3.49
C ASP A 91 18.12 -3.67 2.44
N ASN A 92 17.77 -4.95 2.54
CA ASN A 92 18.14 -5.99 1.56
C ASN A 92 17.16 -6.09 0.37
N ASN A 93 16.34 -5.06 0.13
CA ASN A 93 15.30 -5.01 -0.90
C ASN A 93 14.25 -6.12 -0.78
N ILE A 94 14.04 -6.68 0.41
CA ILE A 94 12.85 -7.47 0.71
C ILE A 94 11.78 -6.53 1.28
N GLU A 95 10.53 -6.70 0.87
CA GLU A 95 9.42 -5.95 1.44
C GLU A 95 8.35 -6.87 2.02
N PHE A 96 7.69 -6.41 3.08
CA PHE A 96 6.54 -7.10 3.68
C PHE A 96 5.27 -6.30 3.45
N ALA A 97 4.19 -6.98 3.08
CA ALA A 97 2.84 -6.43 3.01
C ALA A 97 1.92 -7.24 3.90
N VAL A 98 1.34 -6.62 4.92
CA VAL A 98 0.49 -7.34 5.89
C VAL A 98 -0.84 -6.66 5.97
N PHE A 99 -1.91 -7.44 5.82
CA PHE A 99 -3.25 -6.95 6.09
C PHE A 99 -4.08 -8.01 6.79
N LYS A 100 -4.94 -7.53 7.68
CA LYS A 100 -5.88 -8.37 8.41
C LYS A 100 -7.19 -7.63 8.60
N ILE A 101 -8.30 -8.28 8.29
CA ILE A 101 -9.65 -7.72 8.43
C ILE A 101 -10.38 -8.51 9.50
N TYR A 102 -11.10 -7.80 10.36
CA TYR A 102 -11.83 -8.36 11.49
C TYR A 102 -13.34 -8.24 11.27
N GLY A 103 -14.09 -9.24 11.73
CA GLY A 103 -15.54 -9.24 11.66
C GLY A 103 -16.16 -8.22 12.61
N LEU A 104 -17.21 -7.54 12.15
CA LEU A 104 -17.86 -6.43 12.87
C LEU A 104 -18.34 -6.82 14.26
N LEU A 105 -19.04 -7.95 14.37
CA LEU A 105 -19.65 -8.39 15.64
C LEU A 105 -18.77 -9.39 16.41
N THR A 106 -17.94 -10.16 15.70
CA THR A 106 -17.21 -11.28 16.30
C THR A 106 -15.79 -10.91 16.71
N ASN A 107 -15.24 -9.82 16.16
CA ASN A 107 -13.82 -9.47 16.25
C ASN A 107 -12.87 -10.64 15.86
N ARG A 108 -13.37 -11.65 15.13
CA ARG A 108 -12.57 -12.74 14.56
C ARG A 108 -11.98 -12.29 13.23
N ALA A 109 -10.81 -12.83 12.89
CA ALA A 109 -10.21 -12.57 11.59
C ALA A 109 -11.09 -13.15 10.47
N LEU A 110 -11.45 -12.32 9.49
CA LEU A 110 -12.15 -12.73 8.28
C LEU A 110 -11.16 -13.03 7.15
N THR A 111 -10.10 -12.23 7.05
CA THR A 111 -8.97 -12.48 6.16
C THR A 111 -7.69 -11.97 6.82
N SER A 112 -6.59 -12.67 6.56
CA SER A 112 -5.26 -12.31 7.02
C SER A 112 -4.28 -12.78 5.96
N LYS A 113 -3.40 -11.88 5.50
CA LYS A 113 -2.33 -12.24 4.55
C LYS A 113 -1.04 -11.53 4.97
N PHE A 114 0.06 -12.24 4.78
CA PHE A 114 1.42 -11.76 4.95
C PHE A 114 2.12 -12.02 3.63
N HIS A 115 2.47 -10.99 2.88
CA HIS A 115 3.20 -11.13 1.63
C HIS A 115 4.66 -10.81 1.86
N ILE A 116 5.54 -11.66 1.34
CA ILE A 116 6.96 -11.36 1.17
C ILE A 116 7.17 -11.00 -0.29
N VAL A 117 7.81 -9.86 -0.56
CA VAL A 117 8.24 -9.44 -1.90
C VAL A 117 9.77 -9.46 -1.93
N HIS A 118 10.33 -10.26 -2.82
CA HIS A 118 11.78 -10.42 -2.93
C HIS A 118 12.41 -9.31 -3.78
N GLY A 119 13.74 -9.19 -3.70
CA GLY A 119 14.53 -8.19 -4.42
C GLY A 119 14.31 -8.16 -5.94
N ASP A 120 13.99 -9.32 -6.53
CA ASP A 120 13.71 -9.49 -7.95
C ASP A 120 12.25 -9.17 -8.35
N GLY A 121 11.39 -8.85 -7.37
CA GLY A 121 9.97 -8.56 -7.59
C GLY A 121 9.06 -9.78 -7.59
N THR A 122 9.59 -11.00 -7.37
CA THR A 122 8.77 -12.17 -7.07
C THR A 122 8.15 -12.03 -5.67
N SER A 123 7.07 -12.77 -5.40
CA SER A 123 6.39 -12.66 -4.10
C SER A 123 5.68 -13.95 -3.69
N GLU A 124 5.64 -14.21 -2.39
CA GLU A 124 4.98 -15.34 -1.73
C GLU A 124 4.07 -14.87 -0.58
N VAL A 125 3.22 -15.78 -0.09
CA VAL A 125 2.18 -15.55 0.94
C VAL A 125 2.33 -16.53 2.09
#